data_AF-A0A2R5FWY1-F1
#
_entry.id   AF-A0A2R5FWY1-F1
#
_cell.length_a   1.000
_cell.length_b   1.000
_cell.length_c   1.000
_cell.angle_alpha   90.00
_cell.angle_beta   90.00
_cell.angle_gamma   90.00
#
_symmetry.space_group_name_H-M   'P 1'
#
loop_
_entity.id
_entity.type
_entity.pdbx_description
1 polymer ?
#
loop_
_entity_poly.entity_id
_entity_poly.type
_entity_poly.pdbx_seq_one_letter_code
_entity_poly.pdbx_strand_id
1 'polypeptide(L)'
;MKETTPAAMPPCFEKWCHRFDEAFTHKAQKRGFRHYLGGLLGESERKNLSQLALNAIGVEYHQLHHFLTEAPWSDSKINELRLEIMNQCSQTRISRGFSLIIDDSGHRKSGNFTDGVGRQYIGEIGKTDNGIVVVTTHLYDGRKSLPLDIELYQHANSLPEGKQDSEFEKKTELAIKLIDRTIERKYQPGIVIIDAGYGNNTSFLLELEKRQLKYLGGVAKNRKITINISENIQQTLG
;
A
#
# COMPACT_ATOMS: atom_id res chain seq x y z
N MET A 1 14.88 -5.45 31.25
CA MET A 1 15.60 -4.16 31.41
C MET A 1 15.20 -3.32 30.21
N LYS A 2 14.68 -2.11 30.37
CA LYS A 2 14.36 -1.27 29.20
C LYS A 2 15.68 -0.86 28.56
N GLU A 3 15.74 -0.79 27.24
CA GLU A 3 16.90 -0.31 26.48
C GLU A 3 16.41 0.75 25.48
N THR A 4 17.31 1.56 24.92
CA THR A 4 16.89 2.46 23.82
C THR A 4 16.48 1.59 22.63
N THR A 5 15.48 2.01 21.84
CA THR A 5 15.03 1.19 20.68
C THR A 5 16.20 0.75 19.78
N PRO A 6 17.18 1.62 19.44
CA PRO A 6 18.31 1.19 18.61
C PRO A 6 19.30 0.25 19.34
N ALA A 7 19.44 0.35 20.67
CA ALA A 7 20.33 -0.53 21.44
C ALA A 7 19.76 -1.93 21.64
N ALA A 8 18.42 -2.04 21.73
CA ALA A 8 17.72 -3.32 21.83
C ALA A 8 17.67 -4.09 20.49
N MET A 9 17.97 -3.43 19.37
CA MET A 9 17.90 -4.00 18.04
C MET A 9 19.25 -4.59 17.60
N PRO A 10 19.26 -5.67 16.79
CA PRO A 10 20.51 -6.29 16.35
C PRO A 10 21.37 -5.31 15.52
N PRO A 11 22.71 -5.49 15.44
CA PRO A 11 23.60 -4.56 14.71
C PRO A 11 23.24 -4.35 13.23
N CYS A 12 22.53 -5.29 12.61
CA CYS A 12 22.04 -5.14 11.25
C CYS A 12 20.92 -4.09 11.12
N PHE A 13 20.20 -3.77 12.20
CA PHE A 13 19.11 -2.79 12.21
C PHE A 13 19.61 -1.39 11.91
N GLU A 14 20.69 -0.94 12.56
CA GLU A 14 21.24 0.39 12.31
C GLU A 14 21.79 0.49 10.88
N LYS A 15 22.47 -0.56 10.41
CA LYS A 15 22.93 -0.65 9.00
C LYS A 15 21.76 -0.60 8.01
N TRP A 16 20.63 -1.23 8.35
CA TRP A 16 19.41 -1.18 7.54
C TRP A 16 18.82 0.23 7.51
N CYS A 17 18.65 0.87 8.68
CA CYS A 17 18.10 2.22 8.82
C CYS A 17 18.96 3.28 8.14
N HIS A 18 20.29 3.12 8.15
CA HIS A 18 21.21 4.05 7.50
C HIS A 18 20.92 4.23 6.01
N ARG A 19 20.42 3.18 5.33
CA ARG A 19 20.03 3.26 3.91
C ARG A 19 18.83 4.17 3.63
N PHE A 20 18.09 4.58 4.66
CA PHE A 20 17.00 5.54 4.57
C PHE A 20 17.41 6.95 5.00
N ASP A 21 18.65 7.17 5.44
CA ASP A 21 19.06 8.46 6.00
C ASP A 21 18.97 9.62 5.01
N GLU A 22 19.02 9.35 3.70
CA GLU A 22 18.82 10.36 2.65
C GLU A 22 17.36 10.80 2.48
N ALA A 23 16.40 10.04 3.04
CA ALA A 23 15.01 10.46 3.10
C ALA A 23 14.78 11.59 4.10
N PHE A 24 15.75 11.85 4.98
CA PHE A 24 15.60 12.73 6.14
C PHE A 24 16.64 13.85 6.15
N THR A 25 16.16 15.09 6.28
CA THR A 25 17.00 16.29 6.32
C THR A 25 17.67 16.46 7.68
N HIS A 26 16.94 16.23 8.77
CA HIS A 26 17.41 16.53 10.13
C HIS A 26 17.74 15.27 10.94
N LYS A 27 18.76 15.37 11.81
CA LYS A 27 19.13 14.29 12.74
C LYS A 27 17.96 13.81 13.61
N ALA A 28 17.03 14.71 13.96
CA ALA A 28 15.84 14.36 14.72
C ALA A 28 14.91 13.40 13.96
N GLN A 29 14.73 13.59 12.65
CA GLN A 29 13.91 12.70 11.81
C GLN A 29 14.55 11.32 11.68
N LYS A 30 15.88 11.26 11.48
CA LYS A 30 16.66 10.02 11.44
C LYS A 30 16.50 9.19 12.73
N ARG A 31 16.51 9.86 13.89
CA ARG A 31 16.24 9.23 15.18
C ARG A 31 14.78 8.79 15.32
N GLY A 32 13.83 9.65 14.95
CA GLY A 32 12.39 9.35 14.96
C GLY A 32 12.06 8.11 14.15
N PHE A 33 12.61 8.00 12.94
CA PHE A 33 12.47 6.83 12.07
C PHE A 33 12.99 5.55 12.73
N ARG A 34 14.19 5.58 13.31
CA ARG A 34 14.78 4.42 14.02
C ARG A 34 13.94 4.01 15.24
N HIS A 35 13.49 4.99 16.03
CA HIS A 35 12.65 4.71 17.20
C HIS A 35 11.30 4.12 16.79
N TYR A 36 10.68 4.67 15.76
CA TYR A 36 9.39 4.19 15.27
C TYR A 36 9.50 2.79 14.65
N LEU A 37 10.42 2.60 13.68
CA LEU A 37 10.61 1.32 13.02
C LEU A 37 11.07 0.23 13.99
N GLY A 38 12.01 0.54 14.88
CA GLY A 38 12.46 -0.42 15.89
C GLY A 38 11.37 -0.74 16.91
N GLY A 39 10.50 0.22 17.25
CA GLY A 39 9.33 -0.04 18.08
C GLY A 39 8.33 -0.98 17.41
N LEU A 40 8.09 -0.80 16.10
CA LEU A 40 7.24 -1.69 15.31
C LEU A 40 7.81 -3.11 15.24
N LEU A 41 9.12 -3.25 14.99
CA LEU A 41 9.81 -4.54 14.89
C LEU A 41 10.07 -5.22 16.24
N GLY A 42 10.13 -4.45 17.33
CA GLY A 42 10.36 -4.97 18.67
C GLY A 42 9.17 -5.78 19.22
N GLU A 43 9.34 -6.34 20.41
CA GLU A 43 8.39 -7.29 21.02
C GLU A 43 7.11 -6.65 21.61
N SER A 44 6.82 -5.39 21.27
CA SER A 44 5.62 -4.72 21.79
C SER A 44 4.35 -5.45 21.35
N GLU A 45 3.54 -5.91 22.32
CA GLU A 45 2.24 -6.55 22.07
C GLU A 45 1.28 -5.63 21.31
N ARG A 46 1.30 -4.32 21.62
CA ARG A 46 0.51 -3.30 20.95
C ARG A 46 1.41 -2.35 20.17
N LYS A 47 1.10 -2.15 18.89
CA LYS A 47 1.86 -1.26 17.99
C LYS A 47 1.29 0.16 17.96
N ASN A 48 1.02 0.74 19.13
CA ASN A 48 0.56 2.14 19.26
C ASN A 48 1.66 3.02 19.88
N LEU A 49 1.63 4.33 19.62
CA LEU A 49 2.70 5.25 20.01
C LEU A 49 2.98 5.27 21.51
N SER A 50 1.93 5.18 22.34
CA SER A 50 2.08 5.15 23.80
C SER A 50 2.87 3.93 24.24
N GLN A 51 2.54 2.75 23.71
CA GLN A 51 3.25 1.51 24.05
C GLN A 51 4.68 1.51 23.49
N LEU A 52 4.87 2.02 22.27
CA LEU A 52 6.20 2.13 21.67
C LEU A 52 7.12 3.05 22.49
N ALA A 53 6.61 4.20 22.95
CA ALA A 53 7.35 5.10 23.82
C ALA A 53 7.64 4.47 25.19
N LEU A 54 6.66 3.79 25.79
CA LEU A 54 6.84 3.14 27.10
C LEU A 54 7.89 2.02 27.09
N ASN A 55 8.04 1.32 25.97
CA ASN A 55 8.93 0.17 25.84
C ASN A 55 10.40 0.55 25.57
N ALA A 56 10.70 1.80 25.26
CA ALA A 56 12.03 2.25 24.86
C ALA A 56 12.59 3.34 25.79
N ILE A 57 13.87 3.24 26.15
CA ILE A 57 14.57 4.32 26.87
C ILE A 57 14.84 5.49 25.94
N GLY A 58 14.59 6.71 26.41
CA GLY A 58 14.91 7.94 25.68
C GLY A 58 13.97 8.23 24.50
N VAL A 59 12.81 7.57 24.46
CA VAL A 59 11.78 7.78 23.45
C VAL A 59 10.54 8.36 24.12
N GLU A 60 10.29 9.65 23.88
CA GLU A 60 9.11 10.32 24.41
C GLU A 60 7.94 10.21 23.43
N TYR A 61 6.73 10.02 23.95
CA TYR A 61 5.50 9.96 23.13
C TYR A 61 5.38 11.17 22.19
N HIS A 62 5.61 12.38 22.71
CA HIS A 62 5.52 13.61 21.95
C HIS A 62 6.52 13.67 20.79
N GLN A 63 7.71 13.07 20.94
CA GLN A 63 8.70 13.02 19.88
C GLN A 63 8.28 12.07 18.75
N LEU A 64 7.74 10.89 19.09
CA LEU A 64 7.22 9.96 18.09
C LEU A 64 5.99 10.53 17.38
N HIS A 65 5.08 11.15 18.13
CA HIS A 65 3.90 11.80 17.58
C HIS A 65 4.31 12.90 16.60
N HIS A 66 5.15 13.85 17.03
CA HIS A 66 5.65 14.90 16.15
C HIS A 66 6.39 14.33 14.93
N PHE A 67 7.16 13.25 15.10
CA PHE A 67 7.82 12.60 13.98
C PHE A 67 6.81 12.13 12.93
N LEU A 68 5.67 11.54 13.33
CA LEU A 68 4.69 11.00 12.39
C LEU A 68 3.73 12.04 11.81
N THR A 69 3.40 13.10 12.56
CA THR A 69 2.36 14.06 12.14
C THR A 69 2.93 15.38 11.60
N GLU A 70 4.00 15.91 12.20
CA GLU A 70 4.48 17.27 11.92
C GLU A 70 5.82 17.31 11.16
N ALA A 71 6.67 16.29 11.33
CA ALA A 71 8.02 16.34 10.78
C ALA A 71 7.98 16.24 9.24
N PRO A 72 8.73 17.07 8.50
CA PRO A 72 8.65 17.11 7.04
C PRO A 72 9.45 15.96 6.41
N TRP A 73 8.85 14.80 6.25
CA TRP A 73 9.36 13.67 5.46
C TRP A 73 8.26 13.15 4.53
N SER A 74 8.67 12.46 3.46
CA SER A 74 7.77 11.96 2.42
C SER A 74 7.70 10.43 2.51
N ASP A 75 6.49 9.91 2.69
CA ASP A 75 6.19 8.48 2.69
C ASP A 75 6.49 7.85 1.32
N SER A 76 6.16 8.56 0.22
CA SER A 76 6.49 8.11 -1.12
C SER A 76 8.00 7.98 -1.32
N LYS A 77 8.81 8.95 -0.87
CA LYS A 77 10.27 8.86 -0.89
C LYS A 77 10.80 7.67 -0.07
N ILE A 78 10.21 7.40 1.10
CA ILE A 78 10.56 6.23 1.90
C ILE A 78 10.23 4.93 1.15
N ASN A 79 9.08 4.88 0.46
CA ASN A 79 8.69 3.70 -0.31
C ASN A 79 9.62 3.47 -1.52
N GLU A 80 10.00 4.52 -2.26
CA GLU A 80 10.96 4.40 -3.37
C GLU A 80 12.29 3.84 -2.88
N LEU A 81 12.84 4.40 -1.79
CA LEU A 81 14.10 3.90 -1.22
C LEU A 81 13.97 2.45 -0.75
N ARG A 82 12.84 2.08 -0.15
CA ARG A 82 12.57 0.68 0.23
C ARG A 82 12.65 -0.23 -0.99
N LEU A 83 12.04 0.14 -2.11
CA LEU A 83 12.05 -0.65 -3.34
C LEU A 83 13.44 -0.71 -3.99
N GLU A 84 14.18 0.40 -4.02
CA GLU A 84 15.56 0.46 -4.51
C GLU A 84 16.48 -0.47 -3.70
N ILE A 85 16.41 -0.38 -2.38
CA ILE A 85 17.15 -1.23 -1.44
C ILE A 85 16.79 -2.70 -1.68
N MET A 86 15.52 -3.02 -1.86
CA MET A 86 15.07 -4.38 -2.14
C MET A 86 15.63 -4.90 -3.48
N ASN A 87 15.77 -4.04 -4.48
CA ASN A 87 16.36 -4.39 -5.78
C ASN A 87 17.87 -4.66 -5.73
N GLN A 88 18.57 -4.11 -4.75
CA GLN A 88 20.00 -4.36 -4.53
C GLN A 88 20.28 -5.74 -3.90
N CYS A 89 19.29 -6.39 -3.30
CA CYS A 89 19.45 -7.70 -2.66
C CYS A 89 18.90 -8.83 -3.54
N SER A 90 19.70 -9.88 -3.79
CA SER A 90 19.31 -11.02 -4.65
C SER A 90 18.01 -11.71 -4.20
N GLN A 91 17.78 -11.79 -2.89
CA GLN A 91 16.60 -12.42 -2.29
C GLN A 91 15.33 -11.62 -2.53
N THR A 92 15.40 -10.29 -2.64
CA THR A 92 14.24 -9.40 -2.80
C THR A 92 14.19 -8.68 -4.13
N ARG A 93 15.20 -8.86 -5.00
CA ARG A 93 15.25 -8.23 -6.31
C ARG A 93 14.04 -8.60 -7.13
N ILE A 94 13.37 -7.57 -7.67
CA ILE A 94 12.18 -7.68 -8.49
C ILE A 94 12.56 -8.37 -9.80
N SER A 95 11.94 -9.52 -10.05
CA SER A 95 12.09 -10.29 -11.28
C SER A 95 11.19 -9.71 -12.38
N ARG A 96 11.46 -10.06 -13.64
CA ARG A 96 10.54 -9.78 -14.76
C ARG A 96 9.50 -10.88 -14.85
N GLY A 97 8.35 -10.58 -15.43
CA GLY A 97 7.29 -11.55 -15.66
C GLY A 97 6.52 -11.97 -14.40
N PHE A 98 6.65 -11.22 -13.30
CA PHE A 98 5.93 -11.48 -12.06
C PHE A 98 4.43 -11.21 -12.21
N SER A 99 3.63 -11.78 -11.32
CA SER A 99 2.23 -11.43 -11.14
C SER A 99 2.11 -10.17 -10.30
N LEU A 100 1.54 -9.10 -10.87
CA LEU A 100 1.17 -7.89 -10.16
C LEU A 100 -0.25 -8.08 -9.59
N ILE A 101 -0.36 -8.24 -8.29
CA ILE A 101 -1.61 -8.44 -7.58
C ILE A 101 -2.11 -7.10 -7.08
N ILE A 102 -3.38 -6.79 -7.34
CA ILE A 102 -4.07 -5.59 -6.86
C ILE A 102 -5.19 -6.02 -5.96
N ASP A 103 -5.22 -5.46 -4.75
CA ASP A 103 -6.26 -5.74 -3.77
C ASP A 103 -6.49 -4.53 -2.86
N ASP A 104 -7.71 -4.39 -2.34
CA ASP A 104 -8.06 -3.37 -1.37
C ASP A 104 -8.27 -3.97 0.03
N SER A 105 -7.52 -3.47 1.00
CA SER A 105 -7.60 -3.93 2.38
C SER A 105 -8.29 -2.89 3.24
N GLY A 106 -9.33 -3.30 3.94
CA GLY A 106 -10.11 -2.44 4.83
C GLY A 106 -9.80 -2.71 6.29
N HIS A 107 -9.67 -1.65 7.08
CA HIS A 107 -9.56 -1.74 8.54
C HIS A 107 -10.68 -0.95 9.23
N ARG A 108 -11.36 -1.62 10.16
CA ARG A 108 -12.47 -1.04 10.92
C ARG A 108 -11.99 0.13 11.78
N LYS A 109 -12.81 1.18 11.85
CA LYS A 109 -12.57 2.35 12.70
C LYS A 109 -13.81 2.73 13.49
N SER A 110 -13.59 3.18 14.72
CA SER A 110 -14.62 3.80 15.56
C SER A 110 -14.49 5.32 15.43
N GLY A 111 -15.58 6.00 15.08
CA GLY A 111 -15.62 7.46 14.92
C GLY A 111 -15.26 7.96 13.52
N ASN A 112 -15.12 9.28 13.41
CA ASN A 112 -14.97 10.02 12.14
C ASN A 112 -13.69 10.88 12.06
N PHE A 113 -12.76 10.71 13.01
CA PHE A 113 -11.51 11.50 13.10
C PHE A 113 -10.33 10.90 12.33
N THR A 114 -10.50 9.76 11.68
CA THR A 114 -9.47 9.15 10.84
C THR A 114 -9.71 9.54 9.40
N ASP A 115 -8.69 10.03 8.71
CA ASP A 115 -8.80 10.36 7.28
C ASP A 115 -9.21 9.14 6.45
N GLY A 116 -10.01 9.38 5.41
CA GLY A 116 -10.56 8.34 4.55
C GLY A 116 -11.62 7.45 5.18
N VAL A 117 -12.03 7.71 6.43
CA VAL A 117 -13.02 6.88 7.12
C VAL A 117 -14.41 7.05 6.52
N GLY A 118 -15.08 5.93 6.29
CA GLY A 118 -16.44 5.94 5.80
C GLY A 118 -17.12 4.60 5.94
N ARG A 119 -18.44 4.60 5.74
CA ARG A 119 -19.25 3.38 5.76
C ARG A 119 -19.12 2.67 4.42
N GLN A 120 -18.28 1.64 4.37
CA GLN A 120 -17.94 0.91 3.16
C GLN A 120 -17.77 -0.59 3.45
N TYR A 121 -17.76 -1.42 2.40
CA TYR A 121 -17.47 -2.84 2.56
C TYR A 121 -16.02 -3.01 3.04
N ILE A 122 -15.84 -3.76 4.14
CA ILE A 122 -14.53 -4.05 4.72
C ILE A 122 -14.28 -5.55 4.54
N GLY A 123 -13.32 -5.89 3.67
CA GLY A 123 -12.98 -7.27 3.34
C GLY A 123 -12.64 -8.13 4.56
N GLU A 124 -11.87 -7.57 5.50
CA GLU A 124 -11.43 -8.25 6.75
C GLU A 124 -12.60 -8.85 7.56
N ILE A 125 -13.77 -8.18 7.56
CA ILE A 125 -14.94 -8.58 8.34
C ILE A 125 -16.13 -9.03 7.48
N GLY A 126 -15.97 -9.08 6.16
CA GLY A 126 -16.99 -9.53 5.21
C GLY A 126 -18.30 -8.72 5.22
N LYS A 127 -18.27 -7.47 5.68
CA LYS A 127 -19.48 -6.64 5.83
C LYS A 127 -19.22 -5.15 5.65
N THR A 128 -20.29 -4.41 5.39
CA THR A 128 -20.28 -2.95 5.37
C THR A 128 -20.24 -2.40 6.79
N ASP A 129 -19.18 -1.68 7.13
CA ASP A 129 -19.01 -1.01 8.42
C ASP A 129 -18.20 0.27 8.23
N ASN A 130 -18.02 1.04 9.29
CA ASN A 130 -17.18 2.22 9.30
C ASN A 130 -15.70 1.82 9.34
N GLY A 131 -14.90 2.32 8.39
CA GLY A 131 -13.49 1.99 8.30
C GLY A 131 -12.76 2.75 7.21
N ILE A 132 -11.45 2.56 7.19
CA ILE A 132 -10.56 3.03 6.13
C ILE A 132 -10.27 1.87 5.17
N VAL A 133 -9.97 2.19 3.93
CA VAL A 133 -9.52 1.21 2.94
C VAL A 133 -8.26 1.72 2.28
N VAL A 134 -7.30 0.83 2.05
CA VAL A 134 -6.10 1.08 1.26
C VAL A 134 -6.12 0.20 0.02
N VAL A 135 -5.72 0.75 -1.12
CA VAL A 135 -5.47 -0.02 -2.34
C VAL A 135 -3.97 -0.35 -2.37
N THR A 136 -3.63 -1.59 -2.66
CA THR A 136 -2.25 -2.08 -2.62
C THR A 136 -1.85 -2.78 -3.91
N THR A 137 -0.56 -2.70 -4.24
CA THR A 137 0.06 -3.55 -5.24
C THR A 137 1.07 -4.48 -4.61
N HIS A 138 1.03 -5.74 -5.01
CA HIS A 138 1.92 -6.79 -4.53
C HIS A 138 2.54 -7.53 -5.70
N LEU A 139 3.82 -7.82 -5.59
CA LEU A 139 4.54 -8.69 -6.52
C LEU A 139 4.48 -10.13 -6.02
N TYR A 140 4.21 -11.07 -6.92
CA TYR A 140 4.47 -12.48 -6.71
C TYR A 140 5.15 -13.12 -7.93
N ASP A 141 6.26 -13.82 -7.74
CA ASP A 141 7.01 -14.46 -8.84
C ASP A 141 7.10 -15.99 -8.74
N GLY A 142 6.26 -16.60 -7.90
CA GLY A 142 6.31 -18.04 -7.60
C GLY A 142 7.24 -18.38 -6.44
N ARG A 143 8.13 -17.48 -6.02
CA ARG A 143 9.05 -17.67 -4.88
C ARG A 143 8.98 -16.53 -3.88
N LYS A 144 8.89 -15.29 -4.36
CA LYS A 144 8.90 -14.06 -3.57
C LYS A 144 7.52 -13.46 -3.58
N SER A 145 7.09 -12.96 -2.43
CA SER A 145 5.91 -12.12 -2.28
C SER A 145 6.35 -10.81 -1.63
N LEU A 146 6.17 -9.69 -2.33
CA LEU A 146 6.72 -8.40 -1.92
C LEU A 146 5.68 -7.28 -2.11
N PRO A 147 5.38 -6.47 -1.09
CA PRO A 147 4.54 -5.29 -1.27
C PRO A 147 5.27 -4.23 -2.11
N LEU A 148 4.59 -3.62 -3.07
CA LEU A 148 5.13 -2.59 -3.95
C LEU A 148 4.65 -1.20 -3.52
N ASP A 149 3.35 -0.94 -3.60
CA ASP A 149 2.75 0.35 -3.25
C ASP A 149 1.48 0.18 -2.43
N ILE A 150 1.13 1.26 -1.72
CA ILE A 150 -0.07 1.39 -0.91
C ILE A 150 -0.61 2.82 -1.09
N GLU A 151 -1.91 2.95 -1.24
CA GLU A 151 -2.60 4.25 -1.32
C GLU A 151 -3.87 4.24 -0.49
N LEU A 152 -4.11 5.33 0.25
CA LEU A 152 -5.32 5.49 1.04
C LEU A 152 -6.49 5.85 0.11
N TYR A 153 -7.60 5.14 0.24
CA TYR A 153 -8.85 5.53 -0.39
C TYR A 153 -9.58 6.56 0.47
N GLN A 154 -9.64 7.80 0.00
CA GLN A 154 -10.45 8.85 0.62
C GLN A 154 -11.93 8.63 0.32
N HIS A 155 -12.68 8.13 1.31
CA HIS A 155 -14.11 7.94 1.15
C HIS A 155 -14.82 9.30 1.01
N ALA A 156 -15.76 9.45 0.08
CA ALA A 156 -16.41 10.74 -0.19
C ALA A 156 -16.95 11.43 1.08
N ASN A 157 -17.56 10.68 2.00
CA ASN A 157 -18.09 11.26 3.24
C ASN A 157 -17.03 11.80 4.23
N SER A 158 -15.74 11.48 4.06
CA SER A 158 -14.66 12.09 4.84
C SER A 158 -14.12 13.36 4.21
N LEU A 159 -14.55 13.72 2.99
CA LEU A 159 -14.10 14.89 2.26
C LEU A 159 -15.12 16.03 2.33
N PRO A 160 -14.69 17.30 2.43
CA PRO A 160 -15.58 18.46 2.49
C PRO A 160 -16.59 18.54 1.34
N GLU A 161 -16.15 18.26 0.11
CA GLU A 161 -17.00 18.36 -1.10
C GLU A 161 -17.50 17.00 -1.61
N GLY A 162 -17.34 15.95 -0.80
CA GLY A 162 -17.83 14.62 -1.14
C GLY A 162 -17.16 14.04 -2.38
N LYS A 163 -17.96 13.68 -3.40
CA LYS A 163 -17.46 13.13 -4.67
C LYS A 163 -16.94 14.18 -5.65
N GLN A 164 -17.20 15.46 -5.39
CA GLN A 164 -16.72 16.57 -6.23
C GLN A 164 -15.39 17.10 -5.73
N ASP A 165 -14.95 16.66 -4.55
CA ASP A 165 -13.69 17.04 -3.96
C ASP A 165 -12.52 16.60 -4.85
N SER A 166 -11.52 17.46 -5.00
CA SER A 166 -10.34 17.19 -5.82
C SER A 166 -9.50 16.01 -5.31
N GLU A 167 -9.62 15.66 -4.03
CA GLU A 167 -8.94 14.50 -3.43
C GLU A 167 -9.74 13.20 -3.59
N PHE A 168 -11.00 13.27 -4.07
CA PHE A 168 -11.81 12.08 -4.26
C PHE A 168 -11.38 11.30 -5.51
N GLU A 169 -10.85 10.10 -5.30
CA GLU A 169 -10.47 9.19 -6.37
C GLU A 169 -11.10 7.82 -6.17
N LYS A 170 -11.66 7.23 -7.23
CA LYS A 170 -12.23 5.88 -7.11
C LYS A 170 -11.11 4.88 -6.86
N LYS A 171 -11.41 3.80 -6.12
CA LYS A 171 -10.48 2.68 -5.91
C LYS A 171 -9.89 2.12 -7.21
N THR A 172 -10.67 2.11 -8.30
CA THR A 172 -10.22 1.69 -9.64
C THR A 172 -9.23 2.68 -10.25
N GLU A 173 -9.40 3.98 -10.01
CA GLU A 173 -8.47 5.01 -10.48
C GLU A 173 -7.15 4.93 -9.69
N LEU A 174 -7.23 4.75 -8.36
CA LEU A 174 -6.06 4.46 -7.51
C LEU A 174 -5.31 3.20 -7.96
N ALA A 175 -6.01 2.12 -8.25
CA ALA A 175 -5.40 0.89 -8.75
C ALA A 175 -4.64 1.11 -10.07
N ILE A 176 -5.23 1.86 -11.02
CA ILE A 176 -4.55 2.22 -12.27
C ILE A 176 -3.32 3.08 -11.99
N LYS A 177 -3.38 4.06 -11.09
CA LYS A 177 -2.21 4.86 -10.70
C LYS A 177 -1.07 4.00 -10.15
N LEU A 178 -1.38 3.00 -9.32
CA LEU A 178 -0.37 2.10 -8.78
C LEU A 178 0.23 1.17 -9.86
N ILE A 179 -0.58 0.74 -10.83
CA ILE A 179 -0.07 0.04 -12.03
C ILE A 179 0.87 0.95 -12.82
N ASP A 180 0.47 2.20 -13.04
CA ASP A 180 1.27 3.17 -13.79
C ASP A 180 2.61 3.43 -13.11
N ARG A 181 2.63 3.62 -11.78
CA ARG A 181 3.89 3.69 -11.02
C ARG A 181 4.77 2.47 -11.18
N THR A 182 4.18 1.27 -11.21
CA THR A 182 4.92 0.01 -11.45
C THR A 182 5.59 0.03 -12.83
N ILE A 183 4.88 0.50 -13.87
CA ILE A 183 5.37 0.59 -15.24
C ILE A 183 6.42 1.71 -15.40
N GLU A 184 6.21 2.84 -14.74
CA GLU A 184 7.13 3.99 -14.72
C GLU A 184 8.50 3.60 -14.16
N ARG A 185 8.51 2.79 -13.09
CA ARG A 185 9.72 2.15 -12.53
C ARG A 185 10.36 1.08 -13.44
N LYS A 186 9.80 0.86 -14.64
CA LYS A 186 10.23 -0.13 -15.64
C LYS A 186 10.14 -1.57 -15.14
N TYR A 187 9.32 -1.83 -14.12
CA TYR A 187 8.98 -3.19 -13.75
C TYR A 187 8.06 -3.79 -14.82
N GLN A 188 8.25 -5.09 -15.08
CA GLN A 188 7.60 -5.77 -16.20
C GLN A 188 6.73 -6.91 -15.65
N PRO A 189 5.51 -6.62 -15.20
CA PRO A 189 4.59 -7.67 -14.80
C PRO A 189 4.23 -8.52 -16.02
N GLY A 190 4.16 -9.84 -15.83
CA GLY A 190 3.69 -10.78 -16.85
C GLY A 190 2.17 -10.85 -16.92
N ILE A 191 1.51 -10.57 -15.79
CA ILE A 191 0.06 -10.56 -15.64
C ILE A 191 -0.36 -9.69 -14.46
N VAL A 192 -1.51 -9.04 -14.56
CA VAL A 192 -2.19 -8.36 -13.46
C VAL A 192 -3.26 -9.27 -12.88
N ILE A 193 -3.25 -9.54 -11.58
CA ILE A 193 -4.25 -10.34 -10.88
C ILE A 193 -5.12 -9.42 -10.04
N ILE A 194 -6.43 -9.52 -10.19
CA ILE A 194 -7.40 -8.67 -9.52
C ILE A 194 -8.55 -9.49 -8.93
N ASP A 195 -9.20 -8.94 -7.92
CA ASP A 195 -10.38 -9.54 -7.32
C ASP A 195 -11.64 -9.37 -8.22
N ALA A 196 -12.79 -9.85 -7.72
CA ALA A 196 -14.06 -9.69 -8.44
C ALA A 196 -14.62 -8.26 -8.39
N GLY A 197 -14.29 -7.46 -7.39
CA GLY A 197 -14.65 -6.04 -7.34
C GLY A 197 -14.09 -5.26 -8.52
N TYR A 198 -12.80 -5.44 -8.82
CA TYR A 198 -12.15 -4.86 -9.98
C TYR A 198 -12.54 -5.56 -11.30
N GLY A 199 -12.62 -6.89 -11.31
CA GLY A 199 -12.94 -7.67 -12.51
C GLY A 199 -14.36 -7.43 -13.07
N ASN A 200 -15.28 -6.93 -12.25
CA ASN A 200 -16.61 -6.52 -12.69
C ASN A 200 -16.69 -5.07 -13.20
N ASN A 201 -15.61 -4.30 -13.14
CA ASN A 201 -15.58 -2.91 -13.57
C ASN A 201 -15.08 -2.78 -15.02
N THR A 202 -15.98 -2.54 -15.97
CA THR A 202 -15.64 -2.44 -17.40
C THR A 202 -14.61 -1.34 -17.68
N SER A 203 -14.78 -0.15 -17.11
CA SER A 203 -13.83 0.95 -17.33
C SER A 203 -12.42 0.62 -16.87
N PHE A 204 -12.28 -0.08 -15.74
CA PHE A 204 -11.00 -0.52 -15.22
C PHE A 204 -10.33 -1.55 -16.14
N LEU A 205 -11.08 -2.56 -16.61
CA LEU A 205 -10.54 -3.56 -17.55
C LEU A 205 -10.08 -2.92 -18.86
N LEU A 206 -10.84 -1.97 -19.40
CA LEU A 206 -10.45 -1.22 -20.60
C LEU A 206 -9.16 -0.42 -20.39
N GLU A 207 -8.91 0.12 -19.19
CA GLU A 207 -7.66 0.80 -18.87
C GLU A 207 -6.46 -0.17 -18.84
N LEU A 208 -6.65 -1.43 -18.42
CA LEU A 208 -5.62 -2.47 -18.52
C LEU A 208 -5.32 -2.84 -19.98
N GLU A 209 -6.37 -2.97 -20.79
CA GLU A 209 -6.25 -3.30 -22.23
C GLU A 209 -5.55 -2.19 -23.02
N LYS A 210 -5.86 -0.92 -22.74
CA LYS A 210 -5.14 0.23 -23.32
C LYS A 210 -3.64 0.19 -23.04
N ARG A 211 -3.25 -0.32 -21.88
CA ARG A 211 -1.85 -0.51 -21.47
C ARG A 211 -1.24 -1.83 -21.98
N GLN A 212 -2.01 -2.60 -22.76
CA GLN A 212 -1.63 -3.92 -23.28
C GLN A 212 -1.21 -4.91 -22.17
N LEU A 213 -1.81 -4.77 -20.99
CA LEU A 213 -1.54 -5.65 -19.86
C LEU A 213 -2.42 -6.90 -19.95
N LYS A 214 -1.81 -8.06 -19.76
CA LYS A 214 -2.57 -9.30 -19.52
C LYS A 214 -3.15 -9.23 -18.12
N TYR A 215 -4.39 -9.67 -17.96
CA TYR A 215 -5.03 -9.70 -16.65
C TYR A 215 -5.82 -10.97 -16.40
N LEU A 216 -5.95 -11.32 -15.12
CA LEU A 216 -6.80 -12.38 -14.60
C LEU A 216 -7.62 -11.81 -13.46
N GLY A 217 -8.94 -11.94 -13.54
CA GLY A 217 -9.85 -11.44 -12.51
C GLY A 217 -11.08 -12.29 -12.37
N GLY A 218 -11.66 -12.27 -11.16
CA GLY A 218 -12.98 -12.82 -10.94
C GLY A 218 -14.04 -11.99 -11.66
N VAL A 219 -15.02 -12.64 -12.28
CA VAL A 219 -16.20 -11.96 -12.84
C VAL A 219 -17.46 -12.49 -12.18
N ALA A 220 -18.46 -11.65 -12.03
CA ALA A 220 -19.77 -12.07 -11.56
C ALA A 220 -20.40 -13.01 -12.59
N LYS A 221 -21.09 -14.05 -12.12
CA LYS A 221 -21.73 -15.07 -12.96
C LYS A 221 -22.67 -14.49 -14.03
N ASN A 222 -23.31 -13.36 -13.73
CA ASN A 222 -24.27 -12.69 -14.62
C ASN A 222 -23.64 -11.61 -15.52
N ARG A 223 -22.32 -11.47 -15.51
CA ARG A 223 -21.62 -10.49 -16.35
C ARG A 223 -21.49 -11.04 -17.76
N LYS A 224 -22.07 -10.32 -18.73
CA LYS A 224 -21.89 -10.61 -20.15
C LYS A 224 -20.48 -10.22 -20.58
N ILE A 225 -19.75 -11.15 -21.17
CA ILE A 225 -18.38 -10.93 -21.67
C ILE A 225 -18.40 -11.07 -23.18
N THR A 226 -18.10 -9.99 -23.90
CA THR A 226 -17.97 -10.02 -25.36
C THR A 226 -16.51 -10.18 -25.74
N ILE A 227 -16.19 -11.25 -26.46
CA ILE A 227 -14.86 -11.58 -26.95
C ILE A 227 -14.84 -11.37 -28.45
N ASN A 228 -13.86 -10.61 -28.95
CA ASN A 228 -13.56 -10.51 -30.37
C ASN A 228 -12.69 -11.72 -30.77
N ILE A 229 -13.25 -12.67 -31.50
CA ILE A 229 -12.53 -13.86 -31.98
C ILE A 229 -11.75 -13.51 -33.26
N SER A 230 -12.28 -12.61 -34.08
CA SER A 230 -11.63 -12.01 -35.25
C SER A 230 -12.23 -10.62 -35.53
N GLU A 231 -11.69 -9.87 -36.49
CA GLU A 231 -12.08 -8.49 -36.80
C GLU A 231 -13.61 -8.28 -36.95
N ASN A 232 -14.37 -9.32 -37.31
CA ASN A 232 -15.82 -9.24 -37.50
C ASN A 232 -16.63 -10.29 -36.72
N ILE A 233 -16.00 -11.06 -35.82
CA ILE A 233 -16.70 -12.10 -35.06
C ILE A 233 -16.61 -11.79 -33.57
N GLN A 234 -17.78 -11.49 -33.00
CA GLN A 234 -17.96 -11.29 -31.56
C GLN A 234 -18.75 -12.44 -30.97
N GLN A 235 -18.29 -12.98 -29.85
CA GLN A 235 -19.02 -13.96 -29.05
C GLN A 235 -19.31 -13.35 -27.68
N THR A 236 -20.58 -13.39 -27.26
CA THR A 236 -20.95 -13.00 -25.90
C THR A 236 -21.16 -14.24 -25.04
N LEU A 237 -20.34 -14.39 -24.01
CA LEU A 237 -20.51 -15.37 -22.94
C LEU A 237 -21.44 -14.77 -21.87
N GLY A 238 -22.34 -15.57 -21.30
CA GLY A 238 -23.32 -15.16 -20.30
C GLY A 238 -23.41 -16.12 -19.13
#